data_AF-A0AAV6AQ06-F1
#
_entry.id   AF-A0AAV6AQ06-F1
#
_cell.length_a   1.000
_cell.length_b   1.000
_cell.length_c   1.000
_cell.angle_alpha   90.00
_cell.angle_beta   90.00
_cell.angle_gamma   90.00
#
_symmetry.space_group_name_H-M   'P 1'
#
loop_
_entity.id
_entity.type
_entity.pdbx_description
1 polymer ?
#
loop_
_entity_poly.entity_id
_entity_poly.type
_entity_poly.pdbx_seq_one_letter_code
_entity_poly.pdbx_strand_id
1 'polypeptide(L)'
;AASGWHTASLLMRLIATGLLGTAKSMGSGGVRRLRWRKPVLVGETLEGRYRVLGVRPSSRGDRGYVEMEFELVDPGGAVATAFTSTVIVGA
;
A
#
# COMPACT_ATOMS: atom_id res chain seq x y z
N ALA A 1 7.94 -9.78 -18.53
CA ALA A 1 7.25 -9.50 -17.26
C ALA A 1 7.83 -8.22 -16.67
N ALA A 2 7.02 -7.41 -16.00
CA ALA A 2 7.50 -6.21 -15.31
C ALA A 2 8.38 -6.58 -14.10
N SER A 3 9.35 -5.71 -13.77
CA SER A 3 10.16 -5.85 -12.56
C SER A 3 9.30 -5.76 -11.29
N GLY A 4 9.62 -6.53 -10.26
CA GLY A 4 8.93 -6.43 -8.97
C GLY A 4 9.01 -5.03 -8.35
N TRP A 5 10.13 -4.32 -8.52
CA TRP A 5 10.22 -2.94 -8.05
C TRP A 5 9.35 -1.99 -8.88
N HIS A 6 9.17 -2.26 -10.16
CA HIS A 6 8.26 -1.49 -10.99
C HIS A 6 6.81 -1.68 -10.52
N THR A 7 6.38 -2.91 -10.23
CA THR A 7 5.02 -3.17 -9.71
C THR A 7 4.83 -2.62 -8.30
N ALA A 8 5.85 -2.65 -7.45
CA ALA A 8 5.82 -2.00 -6.14
C ALA A 8 5.65 -0.47 -6.27
N SER A 9 6.39 0.18 -7.17
CA SER A 9 6.26 1.61 -7.44
C SER A 9 4.89 1.99 -8.01
N LEU A 10 4.31 1.14 -8.88
CA LEU A 10 2.93 1.33 -9.35
C LEU A 10 1.92 1.31 -8.20
N LEU A 11 2.03 0.32 -7.31
CA LEU A 11 1.17 0.24 -6.12
C LEU A 11 1.37 1.46 -5.21
N MET A 12 2.61 1.88 -4.95
CA MET A 12 2.91 3.08 -4.16
C MET A 12 2.32 4.35 -4.78
N ARG A 13 2.35 4.50 -6.11
CA ARG A 13 1.69 5.60 -6.81
C ARG A 13 0.19 5.60 -6.56
N LEU A 14 -0.48 4.45 -6.71
CA LEU A 14 -1.92 4.33 -6.47
C LEU A 14 -2.28 4.67 -5.02
N ILE A 15 -1.46 4.24 -4.06
CA ILE A 15 -1.63 4.58 -2.64
C ILE A 15 -1.47 6.09 -2.42
N ALA A 16 -0.44 6.70 -3.00
CA ALA A 16 -0.18 8.12 -2.85
C ALA A 16 -1.32 8.98 -3.41
N THR A 17 -1.79 8.68 -4.63
CA THR A 17 -2.82 9.48 -5.30
C THR A 17 -4.24 9.14 -4.88
N GLY A 18 -4.51 7.89 -4.51
CA GLY A 18 -5.87 7.38 -4.25
C GLY A 18 -6.25 7.27 -2.77
N LEU A 19 -5.28 7.28 -1.86
CA LEU A 19 -5.55 7.13 -0.42
C LEU A 19 -4.86 8.21 0.41
N LEU A 20 -3.54 8.35 0.28
CA LEU A 20 -2.77 9.23 1.15
C LEU A 20 -2.91 10.70 0.78
N GLY A 21 -3.15 11.03 -0.50
CA GLY A 21 -3.39 12.39 -0.96
C GLY A 21 -4.65 13.03 -0.39
N THR A 22 -5.62 12.22 0.08
CA THR A 22 -6.85 12.68 0.73
C THR A 22 -6.83 12.50 2.25
N ALA A 23 -5.77 11.92 2.80
CA ALA A 23 -5.61 11.70 4.24
C ALA A 23 -4.65 12.73 4.84
N LYS A 24 -4.72 12.94 6.16
CA LYS A 24 -3.68 13.66 6.92
C LYS A 24 -2.42 12.80 7.09
N SER A 25 -1.91 12.22 5.99
CA SER A 25 -0.73 11.35 6.03
C SER A 25 0.51 12.16 6.42
N MET A 26 1.23 11.66 7.42
CA MET A 26 2.52 12.22 7.88
C MET A 26 3.69 11.32 7.47
N GLY A 27 3.46 10.40 6.53
CA GLY A 27 4.45 9.45 6.03
C GLY A 27 4.20 8.01 6.51
N SER A 28 5.23 7.18 6.35
CA SER A 28 5.18 5.75 6.63
C SER A 28 6.30 5.34 7.60
N GLY A 29 6.00 4.39 8.48
CA GLY A 29 6.99 3.71 9.33
C GLY A 29 7.84 2.66 8.60
N GLY A 30 7.67 2.52 7.28
CA GLY A 30 8.42 1.61 6.42
C GLY A 30 7.59 0.44 5.89
N VAL A 31 8.12 -0.19 4.83
CA VAL A 31 7.52 -1.35 4.17
C VAL A 31 8.01 -2.64 4.83
N ARG A 32 7.08 -3.56 5.08
CA ARG A 32 7.33 -4.88 5.68
C ARG A 32 6.65 -5.95 4.84
N ARG A 33 7.23 -7.16 4.79
CA ARG A 33 6.66 -8.33 4.10
C ARG A 33 6.31 -8.06 2.63
N LEU A 34 7.17 -7.35 1.90
CA LEU A 34 7.02 -7.18 0.45
C LEU A 34 7.10 -8.54 -0.23
N ARG A 35 6.11 -8.85 -1.06
CA ARG A 35 6.01 -10.11 -1.81
C ARG A 35 5.57 -9.83 -3.24
N TRP A 36 6.22 -10.50 -4.19
CA TRP A 36 5.81 -10.58 -5.59
C TRP A 36 5.26 -11.99 -5.83
N ARG A 37 3.93 -12.11 -5.83
CA ARG A 37 3.23 -13.40 -5.83
C ARG A 37 3.02 -13.94 -7.24
N LYS A 38 2.85 -13.06 -8.23
CA LYS A 38 2.77 -13.44 -9.66
C LYS A 38 3.45 -12.37 -10.53
N PRO A 39 3.96 -12.74 -11.72
CA PRO A 39 4.45 -11.76 -12.68
C PRO A 39 3.30 -10.89 -13.19
N VAL A 40 3.61 -9.62 -13.46
CA VAL A 40 2.72 -8.70 -14.20
C VAL A 40 3.17 -8.65 -15.66
N LEU A 41 2.22 -8.74 -16.57
CA LEU A 41 2.44 -8.74 -18.02
C LEU A 41 1.94 -7.45 -18.65
N VAL A 42 2.45 -7.16 -19.85
CA VAL A 42 2.03 -6.00 -20.62
C VAL A 42 0.54 -6.09 -20.95
N GLY A 43 -0.17 -4.96 -20.85
CA GLY A 43 -1.60 -4.88 -21.15
C GLY A 43 -2.53 -5.28 -19.99
N GLU A 44 -2.00 -5.79 -18.87
CA GLU A 44 -2.84 -6.04 -17.69
C GLU A 44 -3.33 -4.71 -17.06
N THR A 45 -4.63 -4.64 -16.79
CA THR A 45 -5.21 -3.55 -15.98
C THR A 45 -5.15 -3.96 -14.51
N LEU A 46 -4.53 -3.13 -13.68
CA LEU A 46 -4.27 -3.45 -12.28
C LEU A 46 -5.04 -2.51 -11.36
N GLU A 47 -5.51 -3.05 -10.23
CA GLU A 47 -6.20 -2.32 -9.18
C GLU A 47 -5.38 -2.35 -7.88
N GLY A 48 -5.33 -1.23 -7.18
CA GLY A 48 -4.74 -1.14 -5.84
C GLY A 48 -5.81 -1.36 -4.78
N ARG A 49 -5.59 -2.30 -3.86
CA ARG A 49 -6.43 -2.57 -2.70
C ARG A 49 -5.67 -2.31 -1.42
N TYR A 50 -6.40 -1.96 -0.36
CA TYR A 50 -5.83 -1.86 0.98
C TYR A 50 -6.78 -2.45 2.02
N ARG A 51 -6.19 -2.89 3.14
CA ARG A 51 -6.91 -3.36 4.31
C ARG A 51 -6.27 -2.77 5.56
N VAL A 52 -7.08 -2.17 6.42
CA VAL A 52 -6.63 -1.77 7.75
C VAL A 52 -6.54 -3.01 8.63
N LEU A 53 -5.36 -3.25 9.19
CA LEU A 53 -5.07 -4.37 10.07
C LEU A 53 -5.16 -3.96 11.55
N GLY A 54 -4.94 -2.69 11.85
CA GLY A 54 -5.01 -2.17 13.21
C GLY A 54 -4.80 -0.67 13.26
N VAL A 55 -5.32 -0.04 14.31
CA VAL A 55 -5.20 1.40 14.57
C VAL A 55 -4.76 1.60 16.00
N ARG A 56 -3.78 2.47 16.23
CA ARG A 56 -3.30 2.81 17.58
C ARG A 56 -2.96 4.30 17.68
N PRO A 57 -3.45 5.02 18.70
CA PRO A 57 -3.08 6.42 18.92
C PRO A 57 -1.59 6.55 19.32
N SER A 58 -1.00 7.71 19.03
CA SER A 58 0.33 8.09 19.55
C SER A 58 0.19 8.80 20.89
N SER A 59 1.18 8.65 21.77
CA SER A 59 1.30 9.42 23.01
C SER A 59 1.58 10.91 22.76
N ARG A 60 2.02 11.29 21.56
CA ARG A 60 2.32 12.68 21.18
C ARG A 60 1.07 13.52 20.88
N GLY A 61 -0.12 12.91 20.85
CA GLY A 61 -1.41 13.59 20.68
C GLY A 61 -1.71 14.16 19.29
N ASP A 62 -0.68 14.40 18.47
CA ASP A 62 -0.78 14.99 17.13
C ASP A 62 -0.96 13.96 16.01
N ARG A 63 -0.85 12.66 16.30
CA ARG A 63 -0.86 11.58 15.30
C ARG A 63 -1.32 10.24 15.85
N GLY A 64 -1.64 9.33 14.95
CA GLY A 64 -1.85 7.90 15.19
C GLY A 64 -1.09 7.04 14.17
N TYR A 65 -1.14 5.74 14.41
CA TYR A 65 -0.52 4.71 13.57
C TYR A 65 -1.61 3.78 13.03
N VAL A 66 -1.62 3.57 11.73
CA VAL A 66 -2.52 2.64 11.05
C VAL A 66 -1.68 1.57 10.39
N GLU A 67 -1.80 0.33 10.87
CA GLU A 67 -1.20 -0.83 10.22
C GLU A 67 -2.05 -1.21 9.02
N MET A 68 -1.46 -1.26 7.83
CA MET A 68 -2.18 -1.55 6.59
C MET A 68 -1.49 -2.64 5.79
N GLU A 69 -2.31 -3.45 5.11
CA GLU A 69 -1.89 -4.29 4.00
C GLU A 69 -2.31 -3.63 2.70
N PHE A 70 -1.41 -3.64 1.72
CA PHE A 70 -1.64 -3.13 0.38
C PHE A 70 -1.41 -4.24 -0.62
N GLU A 71 -2.27 -4.29 -1.63
CA GLU A 71 -2.23 -5.29 -2.69
C GLU A 71 -2.40 -4.63 -4.05
N LEU A 72 -1.65 -5.11 -5.02
CA LEU A 72 -1.85 -4.86 -6.44
C LEU A 72 -2.47 -6.11 -7.04
N VAL A 73 -3.68 -6.02 -7.55
CA VAL A 73 -4.45 -7.14 -8.08
C VAL A 73 -4.69 -7.02 -9.57
N ASP A 74 -4.80 -8.16 -10.25
CA ASP A 74 -5.19 -8.24 -11.65
C ASP A 74 -6.72 -8.28 -11.83
N PRO A 75 -7.24 -8.30 -13.06
CA PRO A 75 -8.69 -8.34 -13.31
C PRO A 75 -9.38 -9.61 -12.80
N GLY A 76 -8.63 -10.71 -12.62
CA GLY A 76 -9.11 -11.95 -12.03
C GLY A 76 -9.09 -11.96 -10.50
N GLY A 77 -8.62 -10.87 -9.87
CA GLY A 77 -8.48 -10.74 -8.43
C GLY A 77 -7.23 -11.41 -7.85
N ALA A 78 -6.33 -11.93 -8.70
CA ALA A 78 -5.08 -12.51 -8.22
C ALA A 78 -4.10 -11.41 -7.79
N VAL A 79 -3.52 -11.58 -6.61
CA VAL A 79 -2.57 -10.62 -6.04
C VAL A 79 -1.22 -10.78 -6.74
N ALA A 80 -0.74 -9.72 -7.38
CA ALA A 80 0.57 -9.67 -8.03
C ALA A 80 1.67 -9.17 -7.09
N THR A 81 1.42 -8.06 -6.39
CA THR A 81 2.36 -7.47 -5.42
C THR A 81 1.60 -7.18 -4.14
N ALA A 82 2.20 -7.48 -2.99
CA ALA A 82 1.63 -7.12 -1.71
C ALA A 82 2.70 -6.70 -0.72
N PHE A 83 2.37 -5.75 0.15
CA PHE A 83 3.21 -5.42 1.29
C PHE A 83 2.36 -4.90 2.45
N THR A 84 2.97 -4.85 3.62
CA THR A 84 2.38 -4.22 4.81
C THR A 84 3.19 -3.00 5.21
N SER A 85 2.52 -1.99 5.77
CA SER A 85 3.16 -0.75 6.19
C SER A 85 2.37 -0.14 7.33
N THR A 86 3.08 0.50 8.26
CA THR A 86 2.48 1.44 9.19
C THR A 86 2.37 2.79 8.50
N VAL A 87 1.18 3.37 8.42
CA VAL A 87 0.95 4.75 7.98
C VAL A 87 0.79 5.62 9.22
N ILE A 88 1.47 6.76 9.23
CA ILE A 88 1.31 7.77 10.28
C ILE A 88 0.24 8.75 9.80
N VAL A 89 -0.82 8.91 10.58
CA VAL A 89 -1.95 9.77 10.22
C VAL A 89 -2.12 10.82 11.31
N GLY A 90 -2.19 12.10 10.93
CA GLY A 90 -2.47 13.21 11.84
C GLY A 90 -3.90 13.15 12.39
N ALA A 91 -4.08 13.67 13.61
CA ALA A 91 -5.41 13.89 14.19
C ALA A 91 -6.18 14.95 13.37
#